data_AF-A0A286NUR6-F1
#
_entry.id   AF-A0A286NUR6-F1
#
_cell.length_a   1.000
_cell.length_b   1.000
_cell.length_c   1.000
_cell.angle_alpha   90.00
_cell.angle_beta   90.00
_cell.angle_gamma   90.00
#
_symmetry.space_group_name_H-M   'P 1'
#
loop_
_entity.id
_entity.type
_entity.pdbx_description
1 polymer ?
#
loop_
_entity_poly.entity_id
_entity_poly.type
_entity_poly.pdbx_seq_one_letter_code
_entity_poly.pdbx_strand_id
1 'polypeptide(L)'
;MKTLTLVAVLLAAAPVVAKPWQGIEPGQARRDSVIKKFGEPSRTITQGGKEIIAYFDQKAIPGTQQVQFTVDPGTQQVERISVFPGPVVDKESVESTYGPPCPPGKAPASACYQKKITDEFRTYLFYARLGLAVFLNADGKTVQSLTFTAQSTK
;
A
#
# COMPACT_ATOMS: atom_id res chain seq x y z
N MET A 1 -16.83 -55.43 3.62
CA MET A 1 -16.58 -54.19 4.39
C MET A 1 -15.66 -53.30 3.57
N LYS A 2 -16.17 -52.17 3.04
CA LYS A 2 -15.41 -51.23 2.21
C LYS A 2 -15.32 -49.91 2.97
N THR A 3 -14.15 -49.62 3.51
CA THR A 3 -13.84 -48.38 4.23
C THR A 3 -13.60 -47.27 3.19
N LEU A 4 -14.49 -46.28 3.14
CA LEU A 4 -14.31 -45.06 2.36
C LEU A 4 -13.58 -44.04 3.22
N THR A 5 -12.32 -43.76 2.88
CA THR A 5 -11.53 -42.71 3.53
C THR A 5 -11.81 -41.38 2.83
N LEU A 6 -12.53 -40.48 3.50
CA LEU A 6 -12.78 -39.13 3.03
C LEU A 6 -11.55 -38.27 3.35
N VAL A 7 -10.83 -37.80 2.33
CA VAL A 7 -9.75 -36.81 2.49
C VAL A 7 -10.38 -35.42 2.44
N ALA A 8 -10.50 -34.77 3.60
CA ALA A 8 -10.90 -33.38 3.71
C ALA A 8 -9.71 -32.47 3.41
N VAL A 9 -9.71 -31.83 2.24
CA VAL A 9 -8.73 -30.78 1.89
C VAL A 9 -9.16 -29.49 2.57
N LEU A 10 -8.48 -29.11 3.66
CA LEU A 10 -8.60 -27.80 4.28
C LEU A 10 -8.01 -26.75 3.31
N LEU A 11 -8.89 -26.01 2.62
CA LEU A 11 -8.50 -24.79 1.91
C LEU A 11 -8.17 -23.71 2.95
N ALA A 12 -6.89 -23.58 3.31
CA ALA A 12 -6.42 -22.42 4.05
C ALA A 12 -6.62 -21.16 3.18
N ALA A 13 -7.48 -20.25 3.62
CA ALA A 13 -7.62 -18.94 2.99
C ALA A 13 -6.29 -18.20 3.14
N ALA A 14 -5.56 -18.04 2.04
CA ALA A 14 -4.37 -17.20 2.04
C ALA A 14 -4.79 -15.77 2.44
N PRO A 15 -4.15 -15.16 3.44
CA PRO A 15 -4.43 -13.77 3.77
C PRO A 15 -4.22 -12.93 2.51
N VAL A 16 -5.19 -12.08 2.18
CA VAL A 16 -5.01 -11.15 1.08
C VAL A 16 -3.94 -10.16 1.57
N VAL A 17 -2.74 -10.29 1.02
CA VAL A 17 -1.61 -9.44 1.38
C VAL A 17 -1.65 -8.20 0.51
N ALA A 18 -1.49 -7.03 1.13
CA ALA A 18 -1.37 -5.77 0.42
C ALA A 18 -0.20 -5.82 -0.57
N LYS A 19 -0.30 -5.10 -1.68
CA LYS A 19 0.78 -5.07 -2.67
C LYS A 19 2.08 -4.56 -2.01
N PRO A 20 3.19 -5.32 -2.05
CA PRO A 20 4.45 -4.85 -1.52
C PRO A 20 4.94 -3.63 -2.29
N TRP A 21 5.58 -2.70 -1.59
CA TRP A 21 6.33 -1.62 -2.21
C TRP A 21 7.83 -1.86 -2.01
N GLN A 22 8.55 -2.04 -3.13
CA GLN A 22 9.96 -2.44 -3.13
C GLN A 22 10.27 -3.57 -2.15
N GLY A 23 9.40 -4.58 -2.06
CA GLY A 23 9.57 -5.74 -1.17
C GLY A 23 9.33 -5.48 0.32
N ILE A 24 8.80 -4.32 0.70
CA ILE A 24 8.22 -4.09 2.04
C ILE A 24 6.72 -4.36 1.96
N GLU A 25 6.26 -5.35 2.73
CA GLU A 25 4.86 -5.75 2.82
C GLU A 25 4.18 -5.10 4.02
N PRO A 26 3.21 -4.18 3.83
CA PRO A 26 2.42 -3.63 4.92
C PRO A 26 1.70 -4.73 5.71
N GLY A 27 1.76 -4.66 7.04
CA GLY A 27 1.19 -5.63 7.99
C GLY A 27 2.08 -6.84 8.27
N GLN A 28 3.22 -6.98 7.57
CA GLN A 28 4.14 -8.10 7.77
C GLN A 28 5.58 -7.64 8.00
N ALA A 29 6.07 -6.69 7.20
CA ALA A 29 7.41 -6.16 7.33
C ALA A 29 7.57 -5.43 8.66
N ARG A 30 8.71 -5.64 9.32
CA ARG A 30 9.07 -4.95 10.56
C ARG A 30 9.92 -3.72 10.29
N ARG A 31 9.89 -2.80 11.25
CA ARG A 31 10.76 -1.62 11.32
C ARG A 31 12.21 -1.90 10.94
N ASP A 32 12.83 -2.88 11.58
CA ASP A 32 14.25 -3.19 11.35
C ASP A 32 14.53 -3.71 9.94
N SER A 33 13.53 -4.31 9.28
CA SER A 33 13.66 -4.72 7.87
C SER A 33 13.71 -3.52 6.93
N VAL A 34 13.01 -2.43 7.25
CA VAL A 34 13.09 -1.17 6.52
C VAL A 34 14.48 -0.56 6.67
N ILE A 35 14.98 -0.44 7.91
CA ILE A 35 16.30 0.15 8.19
C ILE A 35 17.41 -0.70 7.57
N LYS A 36 17.34 -2.03 7.70
CA LYS A 36 18.29 -2.94 7.07
C LYS A 36 18.34 -2.78 5.54
N LYS A 37 17.20 -2.46 4.92
CA LYS A 37 17.08 -2.37 3.46
C LYS A 37 17.49 -0.99 2.92
N PHE A 38 17.07 0.08 3.58
CA PHE A 38 17.22 1.45 3.07
C PHE A 38 18.22 2.30 3.87
N GLY A 39 18.80 1.75 4.93
CA GLY A 39 19.71 2.46 5.83
C GLY A 39 18.98 3.37 6.81
N GLU A 40 19.77 4.22 7.48
CA GLU A 40 19.29 5.18 8.47
C GLU A 40 18.35 6.22 7.84
N PRO A 41 17.16 6.47 8.41
CA PRO A 41 16.21 7.43 7.87
C PRO A 41 16.71 8.89 7.92
N SER A 42 16.08 9.76 7.15
CA SER A 42 16.27 11.21 7.27
C SER A 42 15.68 11.73 8.57
N ARG A 43 14.52 11.21 8.96
CA ARG A 43 13.84 11.61 10.19
C ARG A 43 12.97 10.48 10.71
N THR A 44 12.89 10.38 12.02
CA THR A 44 11.88 9.60 12.72
C THR A 44 11.05 10.53 13.60
N ILE A 45 9.73 10.44 13.52
CA ILE A 45 8.80 11.22 14.36
C ILE A 45 7.72 10.32 14.93
N THR A 46 7.04 10.78 15.97
CA THR A 46 5.79 10.16 16.46
C THR A 46 4.61 11.04 16.07
N GLN A 47 3.61 10.46 15.41
CA GLN A 47 2.39 11.15 15.01
C GLN A 47 1.18 10.23 15.19
N GLY A 48 0.13 10.72 15.85
CA GLY A 48 -1.09 9.93 16.10
C GLY A 48 -0.84 8.62 16.86
N GLY A 49 0.16 8.61 17.75
CA GLY A 49 0.57 7.41 18.48
C GLY A 49 1.32 6.36 17.66
N LYS A 50 1.66 6.66 16.40
CA LYS A 50 2.46 5.80 15.52
C LYS A 50 3.84 6.40 15.30
N GLU A 51 4.83 5.54 15.09
CA GLU A 51 6.16 5.98 14.64
C GLU A 51 6.12 6.18 13.12
N ILE A 52 6.72 7.25 12.62
CA ILE A 52 6.90 7.49 11.19
C ILE A 52 8.38 7.60 10.89
N ILE A 53 8.85 6.73 10.01
CA ILE A 53 10.22 6.67 9.52
C ILE A 53 10.23 7.24 8.10
N ALA A 54 10.91 8.37 7.90
CA ALA A 54 10.88 9.13 6.66
C ALA A 54 12.24 9.18 5.98
N TYR A 55 12.24 8.96 4.67
CA TYR A 55 13.38 9.03 3.76
C TYR A 55 13.11 10.12 2.74
N PHE A 56 13.94 11.16 2.71
CA PHE A 56 13.84 12.32 1.82
C PHE A 56 15.22 13.01 1.69
N ASP A 57 15.32 14.00 0.81
CA ASP A 57 16.57 14.70 0.46
C ASP A 57 17.70 13.74 0.10
N GLN A 58 18.87 13.87 0.74
CA GLN A 58 20.07 13.05 0.48
C GLN A 58 19.89 11.56 0.79
N LYS A 59 18.85 11.20 1.54
CA LYS A 59 18.50 9.81 1.87
C LYS A 59 17.18 9.38 1.23
N ALA A 60 16.68 10.13 0.24
CA ALA A 60 15.51 9.71 -0.53
C ALA A 60 15.80 8.36 -1.21
N ILE A 61 14.80 7.47 -1.21
CA ILE A 61 14.92 6.17 -1.88
C ILE A 61 14.85 6.41 -3.40
N PRO A 62 15.71 5.78 -4.22
CA PRO A 62 15.71 6.00 -5.67
C PRO A 62 14.32 5.90 -6.30
N GLY A 63 14.00 6.89 -7.16
CA GLY A 63 12.68 7.03 -7.79
C GLY A 63 11.64 7.78 -6.96
N THR A 64 11.99 8.28 -5.78
CA THR A 64 11.07 9.00 -4.88
C THR A 64 11.64 10.36 -4.49
N GLN A 65 10.76 11.33 -4.23
CA GLN A 65 11.10 12.54 -3.48
C GLN A 65 11.09 12.25 -1.98
N GLN A 66 10.11 11.45 -1.56
CA GLN A 66 9.96 11.07 -0.17
C GLN A 66 9.26 9.72 -0.04
N VAL A 67 9.62 8.96 0.98
CA VAL A 67 8.88 7.79 1.45
C VAL A 67 8.71 7.87 2.95
N GLN A 68 7.52 7.54 3.43
CA GLN A 68 7.21 7.44 4.84
C GLN A 68 6.70 6.04 5.15
N PHE A 69 7.30 5.39 6.14
CA PHE A 69 6.82 4.14 6.72
C PHE A 69 6.17 4.46 8.06
N THR A 70 4.87 4.23 8.18
CA THR A 70 4.17 4.29 9.47
C THR A 70 4.28 2.92 10.14
N VAL A 71 4.84 2.92 11.34
CA VAL A 71 5.14 1.74 12.15
C VAL A 71 4.27 1.77 13.40
N ASP A 72 3.65 0.64 13.70
CA ASP A 72 2.99 0.43 14.97
C ASP A 72 4.03 0.22 16.09
N PRO A 73 4.03 1.03 17.16
CA PRO A 73 5.07 0.95 18.17
C PRO A 73 4.98 -0.32 19.04
N GLY A 74 3.80 -0.94 19.15
CA GLY A 74 3.63 -2.16 19.95
C GLY A 74 4.14 -3.41 19.24
N THR A 75 3.76 -3.58 17.98
CA THR A 75 4.09 -4.75 17.16
C THR A 75 5.38 -4.57 16.33
N GLN A 76 5.85 -3.33 16.20
CA GLN A 76 6.98 -2.94 15.34
C GLN A 76 6.74 -3.25 13.85
N GLN A 77 5.49 -3.45 13.44
CA GLN A 77 5.11 -3.71 12.05
C GLN A 77 4.86 -2.42 11.27
N VAL A 78 5.24 -2.42 10.00
CA VAL A 78 4.89 -1.36 9.04
C VAL A 78 3.42 -1.50 8.69
N GLU A 79 2.58 -0.56 9.11
CA GLU A 79 1.14 -0.56 8.80
C GLU A 79 0.82 0.12 7.47
N ARG A 80 1.63 1.13 7.11
CA ARG A 80 1.42 1.97 5.94
C ARG A 80 2.75 2.42 5.35
N ILE A 81 2.78 2.50 4.02
CA ILE A 81 3.87 3.08 3.24
C ILE A 81 3.28 4.18 2.37
N SER A 82 3.71 5.42 2.57
CA SER A 82 3.31 6.58 1.76
C SER A 82 4.49 6.99 0.88
N VAL A 83 4.31 6.93 -0.44
CA VAL A 83 5.34 7.18 -1.44
C VAL A 83 5.01 8.44 -2.22
N PHE A 84 5.94 9.37 -2.27
CA PHE A 84 5.87 10.60 -3.05
C PHE A 84 6.87 10.46 -4.22
N PRO A 85 6.40 10.21 -5.45
CA PRO A 85 7.28 9.91 -6.60
C PRO A 85 8.22 11.06 -6.95
N GLY A 86 9.45 10.72 -7.38
CA GLY A 86 10.42 11.66 -7.98
C GLY A 86 9.91 12.21 -9.30
N PRO A 87 9.77 11.34 -10.32
CA PRO A 87 9.17 11.70 -11.59
C PRO A 87 7.68 11.99 -11.47
N VAL A 88 7.16 12.78 -12.42
CA VAL A 88 5.72 12.90 -12.62
C VAL A 88 5.17 11.55 -13.07
N VAL A 89 4.15 11.06 -12.37
CA VAL A 89 3.40 9.86 -12.74
C VAL A 89 2.00 10.30 -13.14
N ASP A 90 1.59 10.00 -14.37
CA ASP A 90 0.23 10.28 -14.84
C ASP A 90 -0.75 9.18 -14.43
N LYS A 91 -2.03 9.55 -14.42
CA LYS A 91 -3.15 8.69 -14.04
C LYS A 91 -3.25 7.49 -14.97
N GLU A 92 -3.04 7.68 -16.26
CA GLU A 92 -3.11 6.65 -17.28
C GLU A 92 -2.10 5.52 -17.03
N SER A 93 -0.88 5.87 -16.61
CA SER A 93 0.18 4.94 -16.21
C SER A 93 -0.19 4.15 -14.97
N VAL A 94 -0.85 4.79 -14.00
CA VAL A 94 -1.40 4.10 -12.81
C VAL A 94 -2.45 3.09 -13.23
N GLU A 95 -3.37 3.46 -14.12
CA GLU A 95 -4.43 2.57 -14.61
C GLU A 95 -3.86 1.39 -15.38
N SER A 96 -2.87 1.63 -16.25
CA SER A 96 -2.17 0.57 -16.97
C SER A 96 -1.43 -0.39 -16.02
N THR A 97 -0.97 0.10 -14.87
CA THR A 97 -0.16 -0.69 -13.92
C THR A 97 -1.01 -1.44 -12.88
N TYR A 98 -2.06 -0.81 -12.37
CA TYR A 98 -2.83 -1.31 -11.23
C TYR A 98 -4.27 -1.70 -11.57
N GLY A 99 -4.76 -1.28 -12.73
CA GLY A 99 -6.05 -1.66 -13.26
C GLY A 99 -6.97 -0.46 -13.56
N PRO A 100 -8.01 -0.67 -14.38
CA PRO A 100 -8.95 0.37 -14.78
C PRO A 100 -9.92 0.75 -13.64
N PRO A 101 -10.80 1.76 -13.86
CA PRO A 101 -11.92 1.98 -12.96
C PRO A 101 -12.80 0.72 -12.83
N CYS A 102 -13.35 0.50 -11.64
CA CYS A 102 -14.22 -0.65 -11.40
C CYS A 102 -15.50 -0.55 -12.24
N PRO A 103 -15.92 -1.66 -12.88
CA PRO A 103 -17.19 -1.69 -13.58
C PRO A 103 -18.34 -1.52 -12.58
N PRO A 104 -19.48 -0.96 -13.02
CA PRO A 104 -20.68 -0.93 -12.18
C PRO A 104 -21.15 -2.36 -11.87
N GLY A 105 -21.64 -2.58 -10.65
CA GLY A 105 -22.18 -3.87 -10.23
C GLY A 105 -21.19 -4.75 -9.47
N LYS A 106 -21.11 -6.03 -9.82
CA LYS A 106 -20.36 -7.04 -9.04
C LYS A 106 -18.86 -6.74 -9.06
N ALA A 107 -18.21 -6.89 -7.91
CA ALA A 107 -16.77 -6.71 -7.77
C ALA A 107 -16.00 -7.64 -8.74
N PRO A 108 -15.10 -7.11 -9.57
CA PRO A 108 -14.40 -7.91 -10.57
C PRO A 108 -13.32 -8.81 -9.94
N ALA A 109 -12.98 -9.87 -10.66
CA ALA A 109 -11.91 -10.79 -10.29
C ALA A 109 -10.50 -10.21 -10.57
N SER A 110 -10.38 -9.08 -11.25
CA SER A 110 -9.15 -8.31 -11.42
C SER A 110 -9.09 -7.12 -10.43
N ALA A 111 -7.91 -6.52 -10.27
CA ALA A 111 -7.79 -5.25 -9.54
C ALA A 111 -8.39 -4.12 -10.39
N CYS A 112 -9.12 -3.23 -9.72
CA CYS A 112 -9.72 -2.02 -10.29
C CYS A 112 -9.81 -0.97 -9.19
N TYR A 113 -10.05 0.29 -9.56
CA TYR A 113 -10.20 1.37 -8.58
C TYR A 113 -11.62 1.92 -8.47
N GLN A 114 -11.95 2.37 -7.26
CA GLN A 114 -13.05 3.28 -6.98
C GLN A 114 -12.50 4.69 -6.78
N LYS A 115 -13.07 5.69 -7.46
CA LYS A 115 -12.73 7.09 -7.19
C LYS A 115 -13.39 7.51 -5.86
N LYS A 116 -12.60 8.07 -4.95
CA LYS A 116 -13.03 8.53 -3.62
C LYS A 116 -12.50 9.93 -3.35
N ILE A 117 -13.04 10.55 -2.31
CA ILE A 117 -12.63 11.86 -1.82
C ILE A 117 -12.35 11.78 -0.31
N THR A 118 -11.31 12.47 0.18
CA THR A 118 -11.09 12.64 1.62
C THR A 118 -11.99 13.74 2.18
N ASP A 119 -12.02 13.87 3.51
CA ASP A 119 -12.77 14.93 4.19
C ASP A 119 -12.21 16.32 3.86
N GLU A 120 -10.92 16.41 3.50
CA GLU A 120 -10.25 17.62 3.00
C GLU A 120 -10.36 17.77 1.47
N PHE A 121 -11.35 17.14 0.85
CA PHE A 121 -11.67 17.24 -0.57
C PHE A 121 -10.57 16.74 -1.53
N ARG A 122 -9.64 15.90 -1.07
CA ARG A 122 -8.61 15.31 -1.96
C ARG A 122 -9.16 14.09 -2.68
N THR A 123 -9.09 14.10 -4.01
CA THR A 123 -9.47 12.96 -4.84
C THR A 123 -8.39 11.88 -4.80
N TYR A 124 -8.80 10.62 -4.62
CA TYR A 124 -7.91 9.47 -4.74
C TYR A 124 -8.57 8.27 -5.42
N LEU A 125 -7.74 7.41 -6.00
CA LEU A 125 -8.14 6.15 -6.62
C LEU A 125 -7.87 5.01 -5.64
N PHE A 126 -8.91 4.29 -5.24
CA PHE A 126 -8.80 3.23 -4.23
C PHE A 126 -8.87 1.84 -4.86
N TYR A 127 -7.75 1.14 -4.83
CA TYR A 127 -7.58 -0.25 -5.27
C TYR A 127 -7.66 -1.18 -4.06
N ALA A 128 -8.89 -1.51 -3.64
CA ALA A 128 -9.13 -2.29 -2.43
C ALA A 128 -8.37 -3.63 -2.42
N ARG A 129 -8.37 -4.34 -3.55
CA ARG A 129 -7.70 -5.66 -3.69
C ARG A 129 -6.18 -5.60 -3.66
N LEU A 130 -5.60 -4.41 -3.77
CA LEU A 130 -4.16 -4.19 -3.67
C LEU A 130 -3.75 -3.54 -2.35
N GLY A 131 -4.71 -3.11 -1.51
CA GLY A 131 -4.41 -2.29 -0.35
C GLY A 131 -3.73 -0.97 -0.75
N LEU A 132 -4.13 -0.40 -1.89
CA LEU A 132 -3.48 0.77 -2.50
C LEU A 132 -4.46 1.92 -2.66
N ALA A 133 -4.06 3.12 -2.22
CA ALA A 133 -4.71 4.38 -2.54
C ALA A 133 -3.75 5.27 -3.33
N VAL A 134 -4.20 5.85 -4.44
CA VAL A 134 -3.40 6.77 -5.26
C VAL A 134 -4.04 8.15 -5.19
N PHE A 135 -3.36 9.08 -4.53
CA PHE A 135 -3.81 10.46 -4.39
C PHE A 135 -3.37 11.26 -5.62
N LEU A 136 -4.31 12.00 -6.19
CA LEU A 136 -4.05 12.82 -7.36
C LEU A 136 -3.73 14.26 -6.94
N ASN A 137 -2.96 14.95 -7.76
CA ASN A 137 -2.83 16.41 -7.67
C ASN A 137 -4.16 17.07 -8.04
N ALA A 138 -4.25 18.39 -7.82
CA ALA A 138 -5.45 19.18 -8.10
C ALA A 138 -5.88 19.13 -9.58
N ASP A 139 -4.95 18.84 -10.50
CA ASP A 139 -5.23 18.66 -11.93
C ASP A 139 -6.07 17.40 -12.23
N GLY A 140 -6.16 16.45 -11.28
CA GLY A 140 -6.81 15.16 -11.44
C GLY A 140 -6.16 14.23 -12.48
N LYS A 141 -4.96 14.57 -12.95
CA LYS A 141 -4.23 13.87 -14.02
C LYS A 141 -2.89 13.31 -13.56
N THR A 142 -2.27 13.93 -12.57
CA THR A 142 -0.96 13.51 -12.07
C THR A 142 -1.07 13.00 -10.64
N VAL A 143 -0.17 12.08 -10.27
CA VAL A 143 -0.12 11.47 -8.95
C VAL A 143 0.65 12.36 -7.98
N GLN A 144 0.05 12.64 -6.83
CA GLN A 144 0.70 13.25 -5.68
C GLN A 144 1.45 12.20 -4.86
N SER A 145 0.75 11.11 -4.51
CA SER A 145 1.30 10.04 -3.69
C SER A 145 0.59 8.71 -3.88
N LEU A 146 1.30 7.63 -3.55
CA LEU A 146 0.77 6.28 -3.46
C LEU A 146 0.87 5.79 -2.03
N THR A 147 -0.22 5.28 -1.49
CA THR A 147 -0.28 4.77 -0.12
C THR A 147 -0.63 3.29 -0.14
N PHE A 148 0.29 2.47 0.34
CA PHE A 148 0.12 1.03 0.52
C PHE A 148 -0.20 0.77 2.00
N THR A 149 -1.28 0.06 2.27
CA THR A 149 -1.74 -0.26 3.64
C THR A 149 -1.99 -1.74 3.78
N ALA A 150 -1.73 -2.29 4.97
CA ALA A 150 -2.14 -3.65 5.29
C ALA A 150 -3.63 -3.83 4.97
N GLN A 151 -3.98 -4.91 4.28
CA GLN A 151 -5.38 -5.21 4.03
C GLN A 151 -6.00 -5.70 5.34
N SER A 152 -7.01 -4.97 5.81
CA SER A 152 -7.84 -5.45 6.91
C SER A 152 -8.74 -6.55 6.35
N THR A 153 -8.39 -7.81 6.63
CA THR A 153 -9.35 -8.92 6.62
C THR A 153 -10.29 -8.70 7.80
N LYS A 154 -11.37 -7.95 7.56
CA LYS A 154 -12.46 -7.84 8.52
C LYS A 154 -13.35 -9.07 8.42
#